data_AF-A0A0D2MFB8-F1
#
_entry.id   AF-A0A0D2MFB8-F1
#
_cell.length_a   1.000
_cell.length_b   1.000
_cell.length_c   1.000
_cell.angle_alpha   90.00
_cell.angle_beta   90.00
_cell.angle_gamma   90.00
#
_symmetry.space_group_name_H-M   'P 1'
#
loop_
_entity.id
_entity.type
_entity.pdbx_description
1 polymer ?
#
loop_
_entity_poly.entity_id
_entity_poly.type
_entity_poly.pdbx_seq_one_letter_code
_entity_poly.pdbx_strand_id
1 'polypeptide(L)'
;MILALDDLRSHATDAASGLAADEDEEAALAELHLLIKLLKEAIRAGALAPEPLAPGAGASSAGTPMTWAEGSAVAGELLPSDLVTQIVEFLRSLIKTLTWPVPVVEAGREGAWKTDREFGRQILAGQNPVGIVAITSKDDISALEAKGSTLFKAVRDDYGGQLEGKSLEELAAAPGQPRLFYVDYAPDALLPYLARVRDAYQDRALHAGRVLLHLSDAGDLLPVVIELKSDPDELFIAYTPKSGEALWLLAKTVFSSLGACVDLTILNAGVPGQILDDGSARARRGVICLAKPKASLPR
;
A
#
# COMPACT_ATOMS: atom_id res chain seq x y z
N MET A 1 -8.00 -20.17 26.74
CA MET A 1 -7.69 -18.73 26.60
C MET A 1 -6.55 -18.32 27.51
N ILE A 2 -6.61 -18.56 28.83
CA ILE A 2 -5.46 -18.34 29.74
C ILE A 2 -4.23 -19.16 29.32
N LEU A 3 -4.41 -20.46 29.05
CA LEU A 3 -3.33 -21.31 28.53
C LEU A 3 -2.74 -20.80 27.19
N ALA A 4 -3.60 -20.30 26.29
CA ALA A 4 -3.16 -19.73 25.01
C ALA A 4 -2.44 -18.38 25.18
N LEU A 5 -2.73 -17.63 26.26
CA LEU A 5 -2.04 -16.39 26.61
C LEU A 5 -0.69 -16.67 27.27
N ASP A 6 -0.58 -17.74 28.07
CA ASP A 6 0.68 -18.21 28.65
C ASP A 6 1.62 -18.78 27.57
N ASP A 7 1.09 -19.52 26.59
CA ASP A 7 1.85 -20.00 25.42
C ASP A 7 2.35 -18.83 24.55
N LEU A 8 1.47 -17.88 24.21
CA LEU A 8 1.85 -16.63 23.52
C LEU A 8 2.94 -15.84 24.27
N ARG A 9 2.89 -15.86 25.61
CA ARG A 9 3.87 -15.18 26.46
C ARG A 9 5.22 -15.90 26.43
N SER A 10 5.23 -17.24 26.44
CA SER A 10 6.44 -18.07 26.32
C SER A 10 7.11 -17.89 24.96
N HIS A 11 6.36 -18.00 23.88
CA HIS A 11 6.91 -17.93 22.52
C HIS A 11 7.33 -16.51 22.12
N ALA A 12 6.67 -15.45 22.61
CA ALA A 12 7.14 -14.08 22.40
C ALA A 12 8.52 -13.82 23.03
N THR A 13 8.81 -14.45 24.18
CA THR A 13 10.16 -14.42 24.78
C THR A 13 11.19 -15.24 24.00
N ASP A 14 10.78 -16.38 23.44
CA ASP A 14 11.68 -17.26 22.69
C ASP A 14 12.00 -16.71 21.28
N ALA A 15 11.02 -16.10 20.60
CA ALA A 15 11.22 -15.42 19.31
C ALA A 15 12.19 -14.22 19.41
N ALA A 16 12.24 -13.54 20.57
CA ALA A 16 13.24 -12.52 20.86
C ALA A 16 14.67 -13.09 21.04
N SER A 17 14.80 -14.41 21.26
CA SER A 17 16.06 -15.12 21.50
C SER A 17 16.61 -15.91 20.30
N GLY A 18 15.86 -15.98 19.19
CA GLY A 18 16.36 -16.46 17.90
C GLY A 18 16.61 -17.97 17.79
N LEU A 19 15.81 -18.82 18.43
CA LEU A 19 15.96 -20.27 18.39
C LEU A 19 14.67 -20.99 17.93
N ALA A 20 14.89 -21.97 17.04
CA ALA A 20 14.01 -23.03 16.52
C ALA A 20 13.17 -22.72 15.26
N ALA A 21 13.27 -23.65 14.31
CA ALA A 21 12.70 -23.63 12.97
C ALA A 21 11.99 -24.98 12.69
N ASP A 22 10.95 -24.89 11.85
CA ASP A 22 10.22 -25.92 11.09
C ASP A 22 8.98 -26.64 11.67
N GLU A 23 8.82 -26.94 12.97
CA GLU A 23 7.53 -27.45 13.50
C GLU A 23 6.65 -26.36 14.17
N ASP A 24 7.25 -25.19 14.41
CA ASP A 24 6.65 -24.06 15.14
C ASP A 24 5.95 -23.03 14.25
N GLU A 25 6.04 -23.13 12.92
CA GLU A 25 5.52 -22.08 12.03
C GLU A 25 3.98 -22.04 11.99
N GLU A 26 3.32 -23.20 11.97
CA GLU A 26 1.84 -23.27 11.97
C GLU A 26 1.25 -22.85 13.33
N ALA A 27 1.94 -23.19 14.43
CA ALA A 27 1.60 -22.76 15.78
C ALA A 27 1.83 -21.25 15.95
N ALA A 28 2.98 -20.72 15.52
CA ALA A 28 3.29 -19.29 15.54
C ALA A 28 2.31 -18.49 14.66
N LEU A 29 1.89 -19.02 13.50
CA LEU A 29 0.83 -18.43 12.67
C LEU A 29 -0.52 -18.43 13.40
N ALA A 30 -0.89 -19.51 14.09
CA ALA A 30 -2.14 -19.57 14.85
C ALA A 30 -2.15 -18.56 16.02
N GLU A 31 -1.01 -18.41 16.70
CA GLU A 31 -0.79 -17.43 17.76
C GLU A 31 -0.82 -16.00 17.25
N LEU A 32 -0.17 -15.72 16.12
CA LEU A 32 -0.24 -14.42 15.45
C LEU A 32 -1.67 -14.07 15.04
N HIS A 33 -2.42 -15.04 14.50
CA HIS A 33 -3.83 -14.85 14.16
C HIS A 33 -4.68 -14.55 15.39
N LEU A 34 -4.43 -15.23 16.52
CA LEU A 34 -5.12 -14.98 17.79
C LEU A 34 -4.80 -13.57 18.31
N LEU A 35 -3.53 -13.17 18.27
CA LEU A 35 -3.08 -11.85 18.67
C LEU A 35 -3.74 -10.75 17.81
N ILE A 36 -3.79 -10.93 16.48
CA ILE A 36 -4.46 -10.01 15.55
C ILE A 36 -5.95 -9.88 15.90
N LYS A 37 -6.63 -10.98 16.21
CA LYS A 37 -8.04 -10.96 16.61
C LYS A 37 -8.25 -10.20 17.91
N LEU A 38 -7.44 -10.49 18.94
CA LEU A 38 -7.50 -9.81 20.23
C LEU A 38 -7.24 -8.30 20.09
N LEU A 39 -6.24 -7.92 19.28
CA LEU A 39 -5.93 -6.51 19.01
C LEU A 39 -7.09 -5.80 18.29
N LYS A 40 -7.69 -6.44 17.28
CA LYS A 40 -8.87 -5.90 16.57
C LYS A 40 -10.04 -5.67 17.50
N GLU A 41 -10.34 -6.62 18.38
CA GLU A 41 -11.43 -6.47 19.35
C GLU A 41 -11.12 -5.40 20.41
N ALA A 42 -9.88 -5.32 20.89
CA ALA A 42 -9.46 -4.27 21.81
C ALA A 42 -9.59 -2.86 21.21
N ILE A 43 -9.26 -2.70 19.92
CA ILE A 43 -9.46 -1.43 19.19
C ILE A 43 -10.95 -1.13 19.01
N ARG A 44 -11.76 -2.12 18.59
CA ARG A 44 -13.22 -1.95 18.43
C ARG A 44 -13.94 -1.57 19.73
N ALA A 45 -13.53 -2.17 20.84
CA ALA A 45 -14.05 -1.87 22.17
C ALA A 45 -13.57 -0.52 22.72
N GLY A 46 -12.70 0.20 21.99
CA GLY A 46 -12.10 1.44 22.45
C GLY A 46 -11.16 1.24 23.64
N ALA A 47 -10.61 0.04 23.84
CA ALA A 47 -9.62 -0.22 24.91
C ALA A 47 -8.20 0.18 24.51
N LEU A 48 -7.95 0.32 23.21
CA LEU A 48 -6.72 0.82 22.59
C LEU A 48 -7.10 1.79 21.46
N ALA A 49 -6.55 3.01 21.50
CA ALA A 49 -6.65 3.97 20.39
C ALA A 49 -5.24 4.37 19.93
N PRO A 50 -4.94 4.39 18.62
CA PRO A 50 -3.64 4.86 18.15
C PRO A 50 -3.50 6.34 18.52
N GLU A 51 -2.40 6.73 19.18
CA GLU A 51 -2.17 8.16 19.43
C GLU A 51 -2.00 8.90 18.11
N PRO A 52 -2.52 10.14 17.99
CA PRO A 52 -2.18 11.01 16.87
C PRO A 52 -0.65 11.16 16.82
N LEU A 53 -0.04 10.91 15.66
CA LEU A 53 1.38 11.20 15.47
C LEU A 53 1.61 12.67 15.81
N ALA A 54 2.50 12.93 16.78
CA ALA A 54 2.89 14.29 17.11
C ALA A 54 3.42 15.00 15.84
N PRO A 55 3.19 16.31 15.68
CA PRO A 55 3.70 17.05 14.52
C PRO A 55 5.22 16.88 14.42
N GLY A 56 5.68 16.24 13.35
CA GLY A 56 7.10 15.98 13.11
C GLY A 56 7.61 14.62 13.59
N ALA A 57 6.84 13.86 14.38
CA ALA A 57 7.23 12.50 14.76
C ALA A 57 7.03 11.54 13.58
N GLY A 58 8.11 10.98 13.05
CA GLY A 58 8.02 9.71 12.33
C GLY A 58 7.42 8.65 13.26
N ALA A 59 6.58 7.74 12.74
CA ALA A 59 6.01 6.61 13.51
C ALA A 59 7.08 5.63 14.07
N SER A 60 8.36 5.95 13.90
CA SER A 60 9.51 5.08 14.14
C SER A 60 10.76 5.91 14.42
N SER A 61 10.83 6.57 15.57
CA SER A 61 12.15 6.75 16.18
C SER A 61 12.60 5.39 16.71
N ALA A 62 13.80 4.95 16.32
CA ALA A 62 14.34 3.65 16.73
C ALA A 62 14.22 3.47 18.25
N GLY A 63 13.55 2.40 18.70
CA GLY A 63 13.42 2.08 20.13
C GLY A 63 12.29 2.79 20.87
N THR A 64 11.45 3.60 20.21
CA THR A 64 10.25 4.17 20.84
C THR A 64 9.07 3.22 20.67
N PRO A 65 8.48 2.70 21.76
CA PRO A 65 7.28 1.88 21.67
C PRO A 65 6.14 2.66 21.05
N MET A 66 5.30 1.97 20.28
CA MET A 66 4.06 2.56 19.76
C MET A 66 3.19 3.02 20.95
N THR A 67 2.91 4.32 21.05
CA THR A 67 2.05 4.86 22.11
C THR A 67 0.59 4.78 21.68
N TRP A 68 -0.26 4.25 22.56
CA TRP A 68 -1.70 4.14 22.37
C TRP A 68 -2.39 4.93 23.46
N ALA A 69 -3.29 5.84 23.09
CA ALA A 69 -4.07 6.62 24.04
C ALA A 69 -5.04 5.71 24.80
N GLU A 70 -5.29 6.02 26.07
CA GLU A 70 -6.36 5.42 26.85
C GLU A 70 -7.70 5.70 26.18
N GLY A 71 -8.39 4.65 25.72
CA GLY A 71 -9.77 4.77 25.32
C GLY A 71 -10.71 4.40 26.46
N SER A 72 -11.85 5.09 26.53
CA SER A 72 -12.95 4.84 27.45
C SER A 72 -13.74 3.62 26.96
N ALA A 73 -13.40 2.42 27.42
CA ALA A 73 -14.13 1.21 27.06
C ALA A 73 -15.61 1.30 27.50
N VAL A 74 -16.53 1.00 26.58
CA VAL A 74 -17.89 0.55 26.92
C VAL A 74 -17.82 -0.97 26.93
N ALA A 75 -17.83 -1.58 28.11
CA ALA A 75 -17.83 -3.03 28.27
C ALA A 75 -19.14 -3.61 27.73
N GLY A 76 -19.09 -4.18 26.52
CA GLY A 76 -20.17 -5.02 25.99
C GLY A 76 -20.21 -6.37 26.71
N GLU A 77 -21.41 -6.82 27.07
CA GLU A 77 -21.75 -8.05 27.79
C GLU A 77 -21.27 -9.32 27.07
N LEU A 78 -20.02 -9.76 27.20
CA LEU A 78 -19.65 -11.14 26.80
C LEU A 78 -18.42 -11.76 27.49
N LEU A 79 -17.72 -11.04 28.36
CA LEU A 79 -16.56 -11.55 29.12
C LEU A 79 -16.54 -10.98 30.56
N PRO A 80 -16.07 -11.74 31.58
CA PRO A 80 -15.88 -11.20 32.92
C PRO A 80 -14.94 -9.98 32.89
N SER A 81 -15.30 -8.91 33.60
CA SER A 81 -14.55 -7.63 33.65
C SER A 81 -13.06 -7.83 33.96
N ASP A 82 -12.73 -8.77 34.83
CA ASP A 82 -11.36 -9.09 35.24
C ASP A 82 -10.53 -9.69 34.10
N LEU A 83 -11.16 -10.49 33.24
CA LEU A 83 -10.50 -11.15 32.11
C LEU A 83 -10.23 -10.18 30.96
N VAL A 84 -11.17 -9.26 30.71
CA VAL A 84 -10.96 -8.16 29.74
C VAL A 84 -9.81 -7.27 30.21
N THR A 85 -9.75 -6.95 31.50
CA THR A 85 -8.67 -6.14 32.08
C THR A 85 -7.32 -6.82 31.91
N GLN A 86 -7.22 -8.12 32.21
CA GLN A 86 -5.99 -8.91 32.03
C GLN A 86 -5.53 -8.97 30.57
N ILE A 87 -6.45 -9.18 29.62
CA ILE A 87 -6.13 -9.21 28.19
C ILE A 87 -5.62 -7.83 27.74
N VAL A 88 -6.28 -6.76 28.16
CA VAL A 88 -5.89 -5.39 27.80
C VAL A 88 -4.52 -5.04 28.39
N GLU A 89 -4.25 -5.40 29.65
CA GLU A 89 -2.93 -5.21 30.28
C GLU A 89 -1.83 -6.04 29.59
N PHE A 90 -2.13 -7.29 29.22
CA PHE A 90 -1.22 -8.12 28.44
C PHE A 90 -0.91 -7.49 27.09
N LEU A 91 -1.93 -7.07 26.33
CA LEU A 91 -1.75 -6.41 25.03
C LEU A 91 -0.95 -5.12 25.18
N ARG A 92 -1.22 -4.30 26.20
CA ARG A 92 -0.44 -3.08 26.49
C ARG A 92 1.02 -3.40 26.79
N SER A 93 1.27 -4.44 27.61
CA SER A 93 2.63 -4.87 27.94
C SER A 93 3.36 -5.38 26.70
N LEU A 94 2.69 -6.20 25.88
CA LEU A 94 3.26 -6.76 24.67
C LEU A 94 3.58 -5.66 23.64
N ILE A 95 2.66 -4.73 23.40
CA ILE A 95 2.87 -3.60 22.48
C ILE A 95 4.08 -2.76 22.91
N LYS A 96 4.30 -2.56 24.22
CA LYS A 96 5.47 -1.86 24.73
C LYS A 96 6.79 -2.57 24.45
N THR A 97 6.77 -3.90 24.31
CA THR A 97 7.94 -4.73 23.99
C THR A 97 8.17 -4.91 22.50
N LEU A 98 7.16 -4.66 21.66
CA LEU A 98 7.28 -4.76 20.20
C LEU A 98 8.03 -3.54 19.66
N THR A 99 9.29 -3.75 19.27
CA THR A 99 10.08 -2.76 18.53
C THR A 99 10.13 -3.11 17.06
N TRP A 100 9.82 -2.14 16.19
CA TRP A 100 10.00 -2.29 14.75
C TRP A 100 11.31 -1.63 14.30
N PRO A 101 12.03 -2.20 13.32
CA PRO A 101 13.13 -1.49 12.70
C PRO A 101 12.63 -0.21 12.04
N VAL A 102 13.44 0.84 12.05
CA VAL A 102 13.12 2.08 11.34
C VAL A 102 13.00 1.75 9.84
N PRO A 103 11.88 2.09 9.18
CA PRO A 103 11.74 1.89 7.74
C PRO A 103 12.85 2.58 6.97
N VAL A 104 13.35 1.95 5.90
CA VAL A 104 14.42 2.49 5.04
C VAL A 104 14.06 3.88 4.48
N VAL A 105 12.77 4.16 4.30
CA VAL A 105 12.30 5.48 3.87
C VAL A 105 12.58 6.59 4.89
N GLU A 106 12.58 6.27 6.18
CA GLU A 106 12.79 7.20 7.30
C GLU A 106 14.23 7.16 7.84
N ALA A 107 15.01 6.12 7.51
CA ALA A 107 16.35 5.90 8.06
C ALA A 107 17.29 7.09 7.77
N GLY A 108 17.55 7.91 8.79
CA GLY A 108 18.37 9.13 8.69
C GLY A 108 17.70 10.28 7.92
N ARG A 109 16.38 10.18 7.63
CA ARG A 109 15.63 11.08 6.76
C ARG A 109 14.20 11.29 7.27
N GLU A 110 14.05 11.75 8.51
CA GLU A 110 12.73 11.90 9.14
C GLU A 110 11.76 12.75 8.29
N GLY A 111 10.58 12.19 8.03
CA GLY A 111 9.53 12.82 7.23
C GLY A 111 9.76 12.76 5.72
N ALA A 112 10.80 12.07 5.23
CA ALA A 112 11.12 12.06 3.80
C ALA A 112 9.99 11.51 2.92
N TRP A 113 9.21 10.54 3.42
CA TRP A 113 8.04 9.98 2.72
C TRP A 113 6.98 11.01 2.34
N LYS A 114 6.93 12.16 3.04
CA LYS A 114 5.98 13.24 2.74
C LYS A 114 6.41 14.07 1.53
N THR A 115 7.68 14.02 1.13
CA THR A 115 8.23 14.87 0.08
C THR A 115 7.84 14.41 -1.32
N ASP A 116 7.66 15.36 -2.23
CA ASP A 116 7.35 15.08 -3.65
C ASP A 116 8.49 14.31 -4.34
N ARG A 117 9.73 14.58 -3.93
CA ARG A 117 10.92 13.87 -4.39
C ARG A 117 10.89 12.39 -4.03
N GLU A 118 10.59 12.07 -2.77
CA GLU A 118 10.50 10.67 -2.33
C GLU A 118 9.29 9.97 -2.97
N PHE A 119 8.15 10.67 -3.13
CA PHE A 119 7.00 10.15 -3.86
C PHE A 119 7.40 9.69 -5.27
N GLY A 120 8.02 10.56 -6.07
CA GLY A 120 8.44 10.19 -7.42
C GLY A 120 9.56 9.14 -7.44
N ARG A 121 10.50 9.18 -6.48
CA ARG A 121 11.53 8.14 -6.33
C ARG A 121 10.90 6.77 -6.10
N GLN A 122 9.84 6.67 -5.30
CA GLN A 122 9.15 5.40 -5.04
C GLN A 122 8.38 4.86 -6.24
N ILE A 123 7.92 5.73 -7.15
CA ILE A 123 7.33 5.28 -8.43
C ILE A 123 8.38 4.55 -9.30
N LEU A 124 9.65 4.93 -9.23
CA LEU A 124 10.74 4.30 -10.02
C LEU A 124 11.47 3.17 -9.30
N ALA A 125 11.65 3.30 -7.98
CA ALA A 125 12.54 2.47 -7.17
C ALA A 125 11.92 2.17 -5.79
N GLY A 126 10.60 2.12 -5.72
CA GLY A 126 9.83 1.64 -4.57
C GLY A 126 9.39 0.19 -4.78
N GLN A 127 8.29 -0.18 -4.14
CA GLN A 127 7.76 -1.54 -4.21
C GLN A 127 7.13 -1.88 -5.58
N ASN A 128 6.50 -0.89 -6.24
CA ASN A 128 5.82 -1.07 -7.52
C ASN A 128 6.42 -0.17 -8.62
N PRO A 129 7.54 -0.57 -9.24
CA PRO A 129 8.21 0.22 -10.28
C PRO A 129 7.68 -0.02 -11.70
N VAL A 130 6.63 -0.83 -11.89
CA VAL A 130 6.23 -1.33 -13.23
C VAL A 130 5.08 -0.56 -13.87
N GLY A 131 4.35 0.25 -13.11
CA GLY A 131 3.14 0.95 -13.58
C GLY A 131 3.37 2.28 -14.29
N ILE A 132 4.61 2.78 -14.34
CA ILE A 132 4.94 4.08 -14.93
C ILE A 132 5.04 3.99 -16.46
N VAL A 133 4.40 4.93 -17.15
CA VAL A 133 4.37 5.03 -18.61
C VAL A 133 4.82 6.42 -19.05
N ALA A 134 5.68 6.49 -20.06
CA ALA A 134 6.13 7.75 -20.64
C ALA A 134 5.05 8.37 -21.54
N ILE A 135 4.96 9.71 -21.51
CA ILE A 135 4.16 10.50 -22.44
C ILE A 135 5.14 11.15 -23.42
N THR A 136 5.08 10.75 -24.69
CA THR A 136 6.10 11.06 -25.70
C THR A 136 5.56 11.82 -26.90
N SER A 137 4.26 12.14 -26.88
CA SER A 137 3.61 12.85 -27.98
C SER A 137 2.38 13.61 -27.49
N LYS A 138 1.93 14.55 -28.32
CA LYS A 138 0.63 15.21 -28.13
C LYS A 138 -0.53 14.21 -28.25
N ASP A 139 -0.38 13.18 -29.07
CA ASP A 139 -1.41 12.14 -29.26
C ASP A 139 -1.62 11.34 -27.97
N ASP A 140 -0.55 11.06 -27.20
CA ASP A 140 -0.65 10.43 -25.88
C ASP A 140 -1.48 11.28 -24.91
N ILE A 141 -1.24 12.59 -24.89
CA ILE A 141 -2.00 13.55 -24.09
C ILE A 141 -3.48 13.52 -24.49
N SER A 142 -3.76 13.65 -25.80
CA SER A 142 -5.13 13.64 -26.32
C SER A 142 -5.84 12.31 -26.06
N ALA A 143 -5.13 11.17 -26.11
CA ALA A 143 -5.68 9.87 -25.80
C ALA A 143 -6.09 9.74 -24.32
N LEU A 144 -5.30 10.29 -23.40
CA LEU A 144 -5.62 10.30 -21.97
C LEU A 144 -6.77 11.26 -21.65
N GLU A 145 -6.83 12.43 -22.30
CA GLU A 145 -7.97 13.36 -22.20
C GLU A 145 -9.26 12.73 -22.73
N ALA A 146 -9.19 11.98 -23.83
CA ALA A 146 -10.33 11.24 -24.39
C ALA A 146 -10.85 10.14 -23.43
N LYS A 147 -9.98 9.60 -22.57
CA LYS A 147 -10.35 8.70 -21.45
C LYS A 147 -10.84 9.45 -20.20
N GLY A 148 -11.23 10.72 -20.35
CA GLY A 148 -11.78 11.53 -19.26
C GLY A 148 -10.78 11.91 -18.17
N SER A 149 -9.48 11.95 -18.48
CA SER A 149 -8.49 12.48 -17.53
C SER A 149 -8.58 14.01 -17.43
N THR A 150 -8.52 14.51 -16.19
CA THR A 150 -8.48 15.93 -15.85
C THR A 150 -7.06 16.42 -15.55
N LEU A 151 -6.06 15.51 -15.48
CA LEU A 151 -4.63 15.81 -15.25
C LEU A 151 -4.13 17.01 -16.06
N PHE A 152 -4.23 16.96 -17.39
CA PHE A 152 -3.66 17.98 -18.26
C PHE A 152 -4.41 19.31 -18.17
N LYS A 153 -5.73 19.27 -17.99
CA LYS A 153 -6.52 20.48 -17.72
C LYS A 153 -6.06 21.15 -16.43
N ALA A 154 -5.89 20.38 -15.35
CA ALA A 154 -5.41 20.91 -14.09
C ALA A 154 -4.01 21.52 -14.20
N VAL A 155 -3.08 20.92 -14.96
CA VAL A 155 -1.78 21.55 -15.23
C VAL A 155 -1.92 22.87 -15.99
N ARG A 156 -2.79 22.91 -17.00
CA ARG A 156 -3.05 24.13 -17.78
C ARG A 156 -3.60 25.25 -16.91
N ASP A 157 -4.51 24.93 -16.00
CA ASP A 157 -5.14 25.88 -15.10
C ASP A 157 -4.16 26.36 -14.01
N ASP A 158 -3.47 25.45 -13.32
CA ASP A 158 -2.65 25.79 -12.15
C ASP A 158 -1.27 26.32 -12.51
N TYR A 159 -0.67 25.86 -13.61
CA TYR A 159 0.69 26.21 -14.02
C TYR A 159 0.74 27.06 -15.29
N GLY A 160 -0.41 27.52 -15.80
CA GLY A 160 -0.49 28.17 -17.10
C GLY A 160 -0.07 27.25 -18.25
N GLY A 161 -0.10 25.93 -18.02
CA GLY A 161 0.36 24.91 -18.96
C GLY A 161 1.86 24.74 -19.02
N GLN A 162 2.64 25.39 -18.15
CA GLN A 162 4.11 25.37 -18.18
C GLN A 162 4.73 24.70 -16.95
N LEU A 163 5.64 23.75 -17.17
CA LEU A 163 6.47 23.13 -16.13
C LEU A 163 7.94 23.46 -16.42
N GLU A 164 8.61 24.13 -15.48
CA GLU A 164 9.96 24.67 -15.68
C GLU A 164 10.08 25.57 -16.93
N GLY A 165 9.01 26.32 -17.24
CA GLY A 165 8.94 27.22 -18.39
C GLY A 165 8.69 26.54 -19.75
N LYS A 166 8.46 25.23 -19.78
CA LYS A 166 8.14 24.45 -21.00
C LYS A 166 6.69 23.99 -20.97
N SER A 167 5.99 23.99 -22.10
CA SER A 167 4.62 23.50 -22.18
C SER A 167 4.52 21.97 -22.02
N LEU A 168 3.33 21.47 -21.70
CA LEU A 168 3.05 20.02 -21.72
C LEU A 168 3.43 19.37 -23.06
N GLU A 169 3.08 20.01 -24.16
CA GLU A 169 3.37 19.51 -25.51
C GLU A 169 4.86 19.58 -25.84
N GLU A 170 5.58 20.62 -25.40
CA GLU A 170 7.03 20.73 -25.56
C GLU A 170 7.76 19.64 -24.76
N LEU A 171 7.30 19.33 -23.55
CA LEU A 171 7.87 18.28 -22.71
C LEU A 171 7.57 16.88 -23.25
N ALA A 172 6.35 16.65 -23.76
CA ALA A 172 5.99 15.40 -24.40
C ALA A 172 6.81 15.17 -25.68
N ALA A 173 7.02 16.22 -26.49
CA ALA A 173 7.78 16.14 -27.74
C ALA A 173 9.31 16.33 -27.56
N ALA A 174 9.80 16.41 -26.31
CA ALA A 174 11.21 16.68 -26.03
C ALA A 174 12.10 15.56 -26.60
N PRO A 175 13.18 15.89 -27.33
CA PRO A 175 14.11 14.87 -27.83
C PRO A 175 14.92 14.27 -26.68
N GLY A 176 15.23 12.98 -26.79
CA GLY A 176 16.04 12.25 -25.80
C GLY A 176 15.18 11.49 -24.79
N GLN A 177 15.48 11.65 -23.49
CA GLN A 177 14.72 10.97 -22.44
C GLN A 177 13.33 11.60 -22.27
N PRO A 178 12.26 10.81 -22.09
CA PRO A 178 10.93 11.35 -21.81
C PRO A 178 10.92 12.25 -20.58
N ARG A 179 10.13 13.32 -20.63
CA ARG A 179 10.04 14.32 -19.56
C ARG A 179 8.73 14.27 -18.80
N LEU A 180 7.69 13.70 -19.40
CA LEU A 180 6.39 13.49 -18.79
C LEU A 180 6.11 12.00 -18.66
N PHE A 181 5.52 11.63 -17.53
CA PHE A 181 5.15 10.27 -17.21
C PHE A 181 3.78 10.25 -16.54
N TYR A 182 3.08 9.14 -16.64
CA TYR A 182 1.87 8.92 -15.86
C TYR A 182 1.82 7.51 -15.27
N VAL A 183 1.06 7.36 -14.19
CA VAL A 183 0.69 6.06 -13.63
C VAL A 183 -0.83 6.02 -13.55
N ASP A 184 -1.41 4.90 -13.97
CA ASP A 184 -2.85 4.71 -14.05
C ASP A 184 -3.33 3.54 -13.17
N TYR A 185 -3.98 3.89 -12.06
CA TYR A 185 -4.67 2.97 -11.17
C TYR A 185 -6.20 3.14 -11.28
N ALA A 186 -6.68 3.60 -12.43
CA ALA A 186 -8.09 3.74 -12.75
C ALA A 186 -8.51 2.99 -14.04
N PRO A 187 -8.04 1.76 -14.32
CA PRO A 187 -8.51 1.02 -15.49
C PRO A 187 -10.01 0.72 -15.37
N ASP A 188 -10.71 0.73 -16.51
CA ASP A 188 -12.17 0.51 -16.57
C ASP A 188 -12.64 -0.75 -15.83
N ALA A 189 -11.81 -1.79 -15.81
CA ALA A 189 -12.08 -3.05 -15.11
C ALA A 189 -12.16 -2.91 -13.58
N LEU A 190 -11.52 -1.89 -12.99
CA LEU A 190 -11.51 -1.64 -11.55
C LEU A 190 -12.59 -0.64 -11.11
N LEU A 191 -13.10 0.22 -12.01
CA LEU A 191 -14.11 1.23 -11.66
C LEU A 191 -15.38 0.64 -11.00
N PRO A 192 -15.93 -0.52 -11.41
CA PRO A 192 -17.09 -1.11 -10.75
C PRO A 192 -16.84 -1.48 -9.27
N TYR A 193 -15.59 -1.70 -8.86
CA TYR A 193 -15.26 -2.05 -7.48
C TYR A 193 -15.38 -0.86 -6.52
N LEU A 194 -15.30 0.37 -7.02
CA LEU A 194 -15.54 1.56 -6.22
C LEU A 194 -16.94 1.52 -5.59
N ALA A 195 -17.96 1.28 -6.42
CA ALA A 195 -19.35 1.12 -5.97
C ALA A 195 -19.52 -0.09 -5.05
N ARG A 196 -18.92 -1.24 -5.39
CA ARG A 196 -19.02 -2.46 -4.57
C ARG A 196 -18.46 -2.28 -3.16
N VAL A 197 -17.32 -1.58 -3.02
CA VAL A 197 -16.72 -1.31 -1.71
C VAL A 197 -17.57 -0.33 -0.92
N ARG A 198 -18.01 0.76 -1.56
CA ARG A 198 -18.90 1.75 -0.95
C ARG A 198 -20.19 1.11 -0.41
N ASP A 199 -20.80 0.21 -1.17
CA ASP A 199 -22.07 -0.43 -0.79
C ASP A 199 -21.87 -1.51 0.29
N ALA A 200 -20.68 -2.14 0.34
CA ALA A 200 -20.37 -3.21 1.30
C ALA A 200 -19.83 -2.69 2.64
N TYR A 201 -19.20 -1.51 2.67
CA TYR A 201 -18.51 -1.00 3.86
C TYR A 201 -18.89 0.45 4.14
N GLN A 202 -19.37 0.72 5.36
CA GLN A 202 -19.78 2.07 5.78
C GLN A 202 -18.61 2.97 6.22
N ASP A 203 -17.46 2.37 6.55
CA ASP A 203 -16.28 3.01 7.13
C ASP A 203 -15.08 3.09 6.17
N ARG A 204 -15.28 2.74 4.89
CA ARG A 204 -14.20 2.63 3.90
C ARG A 204 -14.59 3.21 2.57
N ALA A 205 -13.61 3.85 1.92
CA ALA A 205 -13.74 4.31 0.55
C ALA A 205 -12.56 3.78 -0.28
N LEU A 206 -12.87 3.02 -1.34
CA LEU A 206 -11.89 2.72 -2.37
C LEU A 206 -11.85 3.89 -3.36
N HIS A 207 -10.66 4.26 -3.81
CA HIS A 207 -10.48 5.28 -4.83
C HIS A 207 -9.91 4.66 -6.10
N ALA A 208 -10.17 5.30 -7.23
CA ALA A 208 -9.39 5.15 -8.45
C ALA A 208 -8.61 6.44 -8.67
N GLY A 209 -7.42 6.34 -9.27
CA GLY A 209 -6.59 7.52 -9.45
C GLY A 209 -5.57 7.40 -10.56
N ARG A 210 -5.16 8.57 -11.07
CA ARG A 210 -4.06 8.74 -12.02
C ARG A 210 -3.14 9.84 -11.50
N VAL A 211 -1.85 9.75 -11.83
CA VAL A 211 -0.89 10.80 -11.50
C VAL A 211 -0.10 11.17 -12.74
N LEU A 212 0.14 12.47 -12.94
CA LEU A 212 1.09 13.00 -13.90
C LEU A 212 2.38 13.36 -13.16
N LEU A 213 3.52 12.90 -13.68
CA LEU A 213 4.84 13.21 -13.17
C LEU A 213 5.68 13.95 -14.21
N HIS A 214 6.53 14.85 -13.74
CA HIS A 214 7.50 15.58 -14.54
C HIS A 214 8.91 15.25 -14.07
N LEU A 215 9.77 14.85 -14.99
CA LEU A 215 11.20 14.73 -14.71
C LEU A 215 11.82 16.12 -14.82
N SER A 216 12.36 16.65 -13.73
CA SER A 216 12.97 17.97 -13.68
C SER A 216 14.32 18.02 -14.38
N ASP A 217 14.78 19.23 -14.73
CA ASP A 217 16.15 19.42 -15.26
C ASP A 217 17.22 19.04 -14.21
N ALA A 218 16.86 19.03 -12.91
CA ALA A 218 17.70 18.55 -11.82
C ALA A 218 17.76 17.00 -11.70
N GLY A 219 16.93 16.29 -12.46
CA GLY A 219 16.89 14.82 -12.48
C GLY A 219 15.97 14.20 -11.43
N ASP A 220 15.10 14.99 -10.81
CA ASP A 220 14.08 14.49 -9.89
C ASP A 220 12.76 14.23 -10.63
N LEU A 221 12.18 13.04 -10.45
CA LEU A 221 10.82 12.77 -10.91
C LEU A 221 9.84 13.34 -9.86
N LEU A 222 8.99 14.28 -10.25
CA LEU A 222 8.11 15.00 -9.33
C LEU A 222 6.63 14.80 -9.72
N PRO A 223 5.74 14.49 -8.76
CA PRO A 223 4.30 14.53 -9.00
C PRO A 223 3.84 15.97 -9.27
N VAL A 224 3.10 16.16 -10.36
CA VAL A 224 2.56 17.47 -10.77
C VAL A 224 1.09 17.59 -10.42
N VAL A 225 0.32 16.55 -10.77
CA VAL A 225 -1.12 16.47 -10.52
C VAL A 225 -1.46 15.03 -10.19
N ILE A 226 -2.30 14.84 -9.17
CA ILE A 226 -2.97 13.59 -8.86
C ILE A 226 -4.45 13.82 -9.05
N GLU A 227 -5.12 12.96 -9.81
CA GLU A 227 -6.57 12.96 -9.87
C GLU A 227 -7.14 11.71 -9.20
N LEU A 228 -8.23 11.88 -8.47
CA LEU A 228 -8.87 10.82 -7.70
C LEU A 228 -10.38 10.85 -7.94
N LYS A 229 -11.01 9.68 -7.83
CA LYS A 229 -12.46 9.56 -7.67
C LYS A 229 -12.83 8.40 -6.76
N SER A 230 -13.94 8.54 -6.06
CA SER A 230 -14.49 7.55 -5.14
C SER A 230 -15.71 6.81 -5.69
N ASP A 231 -16.31 7.32 -6.76
CA ASP A 231 -17.52 6.77 -7.37
C ASP A 231 -17.32 6.55 -8.87
N PRO A 232 -17.79 5.44 -9.46
CA PRO A 232 -17.72 5.24 -10.91
C PRO A 232 -18.45 6.34 -11.70
N ASP A 233 -19.52 6.92 -11.16
CA ASP A 233 -20.36 7.91 -11.83
C ASP A 233 -19.89 9.35 -11.61
N GLU A 234 -18.92 9.56 -10.70
CA GLU A 234 -18.30 10.86 -10.45
C GLU A 234 -17.17 11.16 -11.43
N LEU A 235 -16.96 12.46 -11.65
CA LEU A 235 -15.79 12.97 -12.36
C LEU A 235 -14.54 12.91 -11.48
N PHE A 236 -13.38 12.75 -12.12
CA PHE A 236 -12.10 12.87 -11.43
C PHE A 236 -11.87 14.29 -10.90
N ILE A 237 -11.50 14.37 -9.63
CA ILE A 237 -11.08 15.62 -8.97
C ILE A 237 -9.55 15.66 -9.00
N ALA A 238 -8.99 16.74 -9.54
CA ALA A 238 -7.55 16.96 -9.61
C ALA A 238 -7.04 17.73 -8.38
N TYR A 239 -5.90 17.26 -7.87
CA TYR A 239 -5.15 17.84 -6.77
C TYR A 239 -3.75 18.15 -7.26
N THR A 240 -3.23 19.31 -6.86
CA THR A 240 -1.88 19.77 -7.22
C THR A 240 -1.18 20.27 -5.95
N PRO A 241 0.14 20.51 -5.99
CA PRO A 241 0.84 21.23 -4.95
C PRO A 241 0.17 22.57 -4.53
N LYS A 242 -0.60 23.21 -5.42
CA LYS A 242 -1.33 24.47 -5.13
C LYS A 242 -2.67 24.26 -4.42
N SER A 243 -3.17 23.03 -4.33
CA SER A 243 -4.40 22.70 -3.57
C SER A 243 -4.25 22.87 -2.04
N GLY A 244 -3.03 23.12 -1.56
CA GLY A 244 -2.69 23.25 -0.14
C GLY A 244 -1.99 22.01 0.39
N GLU A 245 -1.06 22.20 1.34
CA GLU A 245 -0.13 21.17 1.80
C GLU A 245 -0.85 19.90 2.32
N ALA A 246 -1.89 20.07 3.14
CA ALA A 246 -2.63 18.95 3.71
C ALA A 246 -3.39 18.13 2.66
N LEU A 247 -4.06 18.80 1.71
CA LEU A 247 -4.79 18.13 0.63
C LEU A 247 -3.83 17.45 -0.35
N TRP A 248 -2.69 18.08 -0.65
CA TRP A 248 -1.67 17.49 -1.51
C TRP A 248 -1.04 16.25 -0.88
N LEU A 249 -0.72 16.30 0.42
CA LEU A 249 -0.21 15.13 1.14
C LEU A 249 -1.26 14.01 1.20
N LEU A 250 -2.54 14.35 1.43
CA LEU A 250 -3.62 13.37 1.42
C LEU A 250 -3.76 12.72 0.04
N ALA A 251 -3.74 13.50 -1.04
CA ALA A 251 -3.83 12.97 -2.40
C ALA A 251 -2.67 11.99 -2.71
N LYS A 252 -1.43 12.35 -2.36
CA LYS A 252 -0.27 11.45 -2.47
C LYS A 252 -0.44 10.17 -1.64
N THR A 253 -0.97 10.29 -0.42
CA THR A 253 -1.18 9.14 0.47
C THR A 253 -2.24 8.19 -0.08
N VAL A 254 -3.38 8.73 -0.54
CA VAL A 254 -4.44 7.95 -1.18
C VAL A 254 -3.91 7.27 -2.44
N PHE A 255 -3.21 8.01 -3.32
CA PHE A 255 -2.64 7.43 -4.53
C PHE A 255 -1.61 6.33 -4.25
N SER A 256 -0.74 6.52 -3.26
CA SER A 256 0.25 5.51 -2.84
C SER A 256 -0.42 4.24 -2.31
N SER A 257 -1.56 4.38 -1.61
CA SER A 257 -2.35 3.22 -1.16
C SER A 257 -2.91 2.40 -2.33
N LEU A 258 -3.27 3.06 -3.45
CA LEU A 258 -3.68 2.37 -4.67
C LEU A 258 -2.53 1.56 -5.27
N GLY A 259 -1.33 2.14 -5.30
CA GLY A 259 -0.12 1.46 -5.75
C GLY A 259 0.19 0.20 -4.94
N ALA A 260 0.02 0.25 -3.62
CA ALA A 260 0.18 -0.91 -2.73
C ALA A 260 -0.89 -1.99 -2.97
N CYS A 261 -2.16 -1.60 -3.20
CA CYS A 261 -3.23 -2.54 -3.53
C CYS A 261 -2.95 -3.29 -4.84
N VAL A 262 -2.50 -2.56 -5.88
CA VAL A 262 -2.12 -3.13 -7.18
C VAL A 262 -0.92 -4.05 -7.04
N ASP A 263 0.09 -3.63 -6.27
CA ASP A 263 1.29 -4.44 -6.02
C ASP A 263 0.96 -5.78 -5.37
N LEU A 264 0.25 -5.73 -4.23
CA LEU A 264 -0.10 -6.94 -3.48
C LEU A 264 -1.02 -7.86 -4.27
N THR A 265 -2.04 -7.32 -4.93
CA THR A 265 -3.11 -8.13 -5.54
C THR A 265 -2.76 -8.60 -6.94
N ILE A 266 -2.19 -7.73 -7.77
CA ILE A 266 -1.98 -8.01 -9.21
C ILE A 266 -0.55 -8.45 -9.46
N LEU A 267 0.42 -7.73 -8.92
CA LEU A 267 1.83 -7.93 -9.26
C LEU A 267 2.50 -9.02 -8.43
N ASN A 268 2.12 -9.21 -7.17
CA ASN A 268 2.68 -10.25 -6.31
C ASN A 268 1.80 -11.50 -6.25
N ALA A 269 0.58 -11.38 -5.70
CA ALA A 269 -0.30 -12.54 -5.51
C ALA A 269 -0.97 -13.03 -6.81
N GLY A 270 -1.21 -12.12 -7.76
CA GLY A 270 -1.91 -12.41 -9.00
C GLY A 270 -1.02 -13.08 -10.04
N VAL A 271 -0.48 -12.28 -10.95
CA VAL A 271 0.09 -12.74 -12.22
C VAL A 271 1.28 -13.68 -12.01
N PRO A 272 2.32 -13.37 -11.20
CA PRO A 272 3.45 -14.27 -11.05
C PRO A 272 3.12 -15.53 -10.26
N GLY A 273 2.33 -15.43 -9.18
CA GLY A 273 1.92 -16.57 -8.37
C GLY A 273 1.16 -17.62 -9.21
N GLN A 274 0.12 -17.18 -9.93
CA GLN A 274 -0.67 -18.07 -10.79
C GLN A 274 0.16 -18.64 -11.95
N ILE A 275 1.00 -17.84 -12.60
CA ILE A 275 1.88 -18.32 -13.70
C ILE A 275 2.87 -19.37 -13.19
N LEU A 276 3.47 -19.15 -12.01
CA LEU A 276 4.41 -20.09 -11.41
C LEU A 276 3.73 -21.39 -10.98
N ASP A 277 2.52 -21.31 -10.42
CA ASP A 277 1.74 -22.49 -10.03
C ASP A 277 1.33 -23.31 -11.26
N ASP A 278 0.83 -22.66 -12.30
CA ASP A 278 0.46 -23.32 -13.56
C ASP A 278 1.69 -23.90 -14.27
N GLY A 279 2.79 -23.15 -14.30
CA GLY A 279 4.08 -23.58 -14.82
C GLY A 279 4.61 -24.79 -14.07
N SER A 280 4.56 -24.78 -12.74
CA SER A 280 4.98 -25.87 -11.86
C SER A 280 4.08 -27.10 -12.04
N ALA A 281 2.76 -26.92 -12.11
CA ALA A 281 1.82 -28.00 -12.36
C ALA A 281 2.00 -28.62 -13.75
N ARG A 282 2.30 -27.80 -14.77
CA ARG A 282 2.61 -28.27 -16.13
C ARG A 282 3.96 -28.99 -16.18
N ALA A 283 4.98 -28.49 -15.50
CA ALA A 283 6.29 -29.15 -15.39
C ALA A 283 6.17 -30.51 -14.69
N ARG A 284 5.46 -30.59 -13.55
CA ARG A 284 5.19 -31.86 -12.85
C ARG A 284 4.45 -32.86 -13.76
N ARG A 285 3.42 -32.42 -14.49
CA ARG A 285 2.71 -33.26 -15.47
C ARG A 285 3.59 -33.71 -16.63
N GLY A 286 4.45 -32.83 -17.16
CA GLY A 286 5.40 -33.14 -18.24
C GLY A 286 6.48 -34.14 -17.81
N VAL A 287 7.04 -34.00 -16.61
CA VAL A 287 8.03 -34.93 -16.05
C VAL A 287 7.41 -36.30 -15.78
N ILE A 288 6.17 -36.36 -15.29
CA ILE A 288 5.43 -37.63 -15.11
C ILE A 288 5.15 -38.31 -16.47
N CYS A 289 4.87 -37.55 -17.53
CA CYS A 289 4.67 -38.11 -18.87
C CYS A 289 5.96 -38.63 -19.52
N LEU A 290 7.12 -38.03 -19.24
CA LEU A 290 8.43 -38.51 -19.70
C LEU A 290 8.95 -39.71 -18.90
N ALA A 291 8.48 -39.89 -17.67
CA ALA A 291 8.84 -41.03 -16.80
C ALA A 291 8.01 -42.30 -17.05
N LYS A 292 6.99 -42.28 -17.93
CA LYS A 292 6.29 -43.51 -18.32
C LYS A 292 7.19 -44.34 -19.25
N PRO A 293 7.51 -45.61 -18.91
CA PRO A 293 8.27 -46.46 -19.82
C PRO A 293 7.49 -46.63 -21.13
N LYS A 294 8.18 -46.49 -22.27
CA LYS A 294 7.65 -46.85 -23.59
C LYS A 294 7.14 -48.30 -23.50
N ALA A 295 5.81 -48.47 -23.53
CA ALA A 295 5.22 -49.78 -23.74
C ALA A 295 5.77 -50.34 -25.05
N SER A 296 6.38 -51.52 -24.97
CA SER A 296 6.92 -52.26 -26.10
C SER A 296 5.86 -52.43 -27.18
N LEU A 297 6.16 -51.97 -28.40
CA LEU A 297 5.37 -52.29 -29.60
C LEU A 297 5.41 -53.81 -29.82
N PRO A 298 4.27 -54.49 -30.05
CA PRO A 298 4.27 -55.89 -30.41
C PRO A 298 4.90 -56.07 -31.80
N ARG A 299 5.76 -57.09 -31.91
CA ARG A 299 6.41 -57.53 -33.16
C ARG A 299 5.43 -58.20 -34.10
#